data_AF-A0A9Q9CHH0-F1
#
_entry.id   AF-A0A9Q9CHH0-F1
#
_cell.length_a   1.000
_cell.length_b   1.000
_cell.length_c   1.000
_cell.angle_alpha   90.00
_cell.angle_beta   90.00
_cell.angle_gamma   90.00
#
_symmetry.space_group_name_H-M   'P 1'
#
loop_
_entity.id
_entity.type
_entity.pdbx_description
1 polymer ?
#
loop_
_entity_poly.entity_id
_entity_poly.type
_entity_poly.pdbx_seq_one_letter_code
_entity_poly.pdbx_strand_id
1 'polypeptide(L)'
;MKLVNVYDIATFLSVIDVSYIRERQIISKLYQDLQYEGSLNEFMLKVDEQLEQLDVQVMKEIDELQSQMKENLISCHFEKDMAHYLKVMKLRMQYTEIDYVKIKLRTLLKQLGYKRRSDKLVAELNEMFQQLGLMVYKKGGILGDLSELALDEFMTIRLRSE
;
A
#
# COMPACT_ATOMS: atom_id res chain seq x y z
N MET A 1 2.99 15.90 -4.23
CA MET A 1 3.33 14.58 -3.67
C MET A 1 3.71 13.66 -4.84
N LYS A 2 4.89 13.02 -4.86
CA LYS A 2 5.21 12.03 -5.91
C LYS A 2 4.23 10.85 -5.75
N LEU A 3 3.49 10.53 -6.82
CA LEU A 3 2.35 9.60 -6.80
C LEU A 3 2.73 8.20 -6.30
N VAL A 4 3.89 7.69 -6.69
CA VAL A 4 4.47 6.39 -6.28
C VAL A 4 5.99 6.52 -6.38
N ASN A 5 6.75 5.98 -5.43
CA ASN A 5 8.21 5.91 -5.48
C ASN A 5 8.72 4.46 -5.61
N VAL A 6 10.04 4.25 -5.70
CA VAL A 6 10.63 2.92 -5.88
C VAL A 6 10.38 2.01 -4.67
N TYR A 7 10.36 2.56 -3.46
CA TYR A 7 10.03 1.82 -2.24
C TYR A 7 8.58 1.30 -2.24
N ASP A 8 7.62 2.15 -2.63
CA ASP A 8 6.21 1.77 -2.82
C ASP A 8 6.07 0.61 -3.82
N ILE A 9 6.87 0.61 -4.89
CA ILE A 9 6.90 -0.45 -5.91
C ILE A 9 7.52 -1.73 -5.36
N ALA A 10 8.68 -1.65 -4.71
CA ALA A 10 9.34 -2.81 -4.13
C ALA A 10 8.45 -3.52 -3.10
N THR A 11 7.80 -2.77 -2.20
CA THR A 11 6.85 -3.34 -1.24
C THR A 11 5.62 -3.95 -1.93
N PHE A 12 5.15 -3.36 -3.03
CA PHE A 12 4.10 -3.96 -3.84
C PHE A 12 4.54 -5.29 -4.46
N LEU A 13 5.75 -5.33 -5.04
CA LEU A 13 6.28 -6.52 -5.71
C LEU A 13 6.59 -7.64 -4.70
N SER A 14 7.02 -7.33 -3.48
CA SER A 14 7.34 -8.33 -2.45
C SER A 14 6.11 -9.05 -1.89
N VAL A 15 4.91 -8.48 -2.04
CA VAL A 15 3.66 -9.06 -1.51
C VAL A 15 2.77 -9.71 -2.56
N ILE A 16 3.08 -9.56 -3.85
CA ILE A 16 2.33 -10.21 -4.92
C ILE A 16 2.92 -11.57 -5.23
N ASP A 17 2.05 -12.56 -5.43
CA ASP A 17 2.45 -13.90 -5.85
C ASP A 17 2.36 -13.99 -7.38
N VAL A 18 3.44 -13.59 -8.06
CA VAL A 18 3.53 -13.62 -9.52
C VAL A 18 4.86 -14.22 -9.97
N SER A 19 4.88 -14.83 -11.15
CA SER A 19 6.15 -15.30 -11.75
C SER A 19 7.10 -14.14 -12.04
N TYR A 20 8.41 -14.41 -12.03
CA TYR A 20 9.45 -13.44 -12.39
C TYR A 20 9.20 -12.75 -13.75
N ILE A 21 8.74 -13.50 -14.76
CA ILE A 21 8.43 -12.94 -16.09
C ILE A 21 7.32 -11.88 -15.98
N ARG A 22 6.27 -12.19 -15.21
CA ARG A 22 5.15 -11.28 -14.98
C ARG A 22 5.57 -10.05 -14.16
N GLU A 23 6.41 -10.25 -13.16
CA GLU A 23 7.01 -9.17 -12.37
C GLU A 23 7.78 -8.18 -13.26
N ARG A 24 8.65 -8.68 -14.16
CA ARG A 24 9.39 -7.81 -15.11
C ARG A 24 8.49 -7.06 -16.09
N GLN A 25 7.38 -7.67 -16.51
CA GLN A 25 6.36 -6.97 -17.32
C GLN A 25 5.71 -5.83 -16.52
N ILE A 26 5.39 -6.07 -15.25
CA ILE A 26 4.82 -5.07 -14.35
C ILE A 26 5.79 -3.90 -14.16
N ILE A 27 7.08 -4.17 -13.90
CA ILE A 27 8.11 -3.13 -13.75
C ILE A 27 8.24 -2.30 -15.04
N SER A 28 8.23 -2.95 -16.20
CA SER A 28 8.30 -2.26 -17.49
C SER A 28 7.08 -1.36 -17.73
N LYS A 29 5.89 -1.80 -17.33
CA LYS A 29 4.66 -1.00 -17.42
C LYS A 29 4.70 0.17 -16.43
N LEU A 30 5.12 -0.06 -15.18
CA LEU A 30 5.31 0.97 -14.17
C LEU A 30 6.28 2.07 -14.64
N TYR A 31 7.37 1.69 -15.28
CA TYR A 31 8.33 2.63 -15.86
C TYR A 31 7.65 3.59 -16.87
N GLN A 32 6.79 3.04 -17.74
CA GLN A 32 6.04 3.82 -18.74
C GLN A 32 4.98 4.70 -18.07
N ASP A 33 4.16 4.13 -17.20
CA ASP A 33 3.03 4.81 -16.54
C ASP A 33 3.51 5.93 -15.61
N LEU A 34 4.68 5.78 -14.97
CA LEU A 34 5.28 6.79 -14.11
C LEU A 34 6.11 7.85 -14.85
N GLN A 35 6.30 7.68 -16.17
CA GLN A 35 7.13 8.56 -16.99
C GLN A 35 8.52 8.79 -16.36
N TYR A 36 9.16 7.70 -15.93
CA TYR A 36 10.40 7.78 -15.16
C TYR A 36 11.52 8.48 -15.94
N GLU A 37 12.19 9.44 -15.29
CA GLU A 37 13.37 10.11 -15.85
C GLU A 37 14.59 9.19 -15.75
N GLY A 38 14.98 8.58 -16.86
CA GLY A 38 16.15 7.70 -16.94
C GLY A 38 15.95 6.57 -17.95
N SER A 39 16.84 5.58 -17.90
CA SER A 39 16.66 4.36 -18.69
C SER A 39 15.85 3.32 -17.94
N LEU A 40 15.18 2.41 -18.65
CA LEU A 40 14.49 1.26 -18.05
C LEU A 40 15.45 0.42 -17.19
N ASN A 41 16.69 0.21 -17.64
CA ASN A 41 17.68 -0.56 -16.90
C ASN A 41 18.04 0.08 -15.55
N GLU A 42 18.19 1.41 -15.52
CA GLU A 42 18.45 2.14 -14.28
C GLU A 42 17.26 2.04 -13.32
N PHE A 43 16.04 2.13 -13.84
CA PHE A 43 14.83 1.96 -13.05
C PHE A 43 14.72 0.54 -12.46
N MET A 44 14.95 -0.49 -13.28
CA MET A 44 14.95 -1.89 -12.84
C MET A 44 16.00 -2.13 -11.76
N LEU A 45 17.22 -1.62 -11.94
CA LEU A 45 18.29 -1.74 -10.95
C LEU A 45 17.88 -1.13 -9.60
N LYS A 46 17.26 0.06 -9.62
CA LYS A 46 16.77 0.72 -8.39
C LYS A 46 15.67 -0.08 -7.71
N VAL A 47 14.75 -0.69 -8.48
CA VAL A 47 13.70 -1.56 -7.91
C VAL A 47 14.32 -2.80 -7.27
N ASP A 48 15.27 -3.45 -7.95
CA ASP A 48 15.94 -4.65 -7.44
C ASP A 48 16.76 -4.36 -6.18
N GLU A 49 17.51 -3.26 -6.14
CA GLU A 49 18.20 -2.81 -4.92
C GLU A 49 17.24 -2.58 -3.75
N GLN A 50 16.05 -2.01 -4.01
CA GLN A 50 15.05 -1.81 -2.96
C GLN A 50 14.43 -3.12 -2.48
N LEU A 51 14.21 -4.09 -3.37
CA LEU A 51 13.74 -5.43 -2.99
C LEU A 51 14.77 -6.14 -2.10
N GLU A 52 16.04 -6.10 -2.48
CA GLU A 52 17.13 -6.69 -1.67
C GLU A 52 17.22 -6.02 -0.29
N GLN A 53 17.05 -4.69 -0.21
CA GLN A 53 17.01 -3.98 1.07
C GLN A 53 15.84 -4.43 1.96
N LEU A 54 14.66 -4.64 1.39
CA LEU A 54 13.51 -5.16 2.12
C LEU A 54 13.78 -6.58 2.66
N ASP A 55 14.37 -7.46 1.85
CA ASP A 55 14.72 -8.81 2.28
C ASP A 55 15.73 -8.80 3.44
N VAL A 56 16.77 -7.97 3.34
CA VAL A 56 17.76 -7.79 4.41
C VAL A 56 17.11 -7.25 5.68
N GLN A 57 16.16 -6.31 5.57
CA GLN A 57 15.43 -5.78 6.72
C GLN A 57 14.59 -6.88 7.38
N VAL A 58 13.86 -7.68 6.60
CA VAL A 58 13.06 -8.79 7.11
C VAL A 58 13.94 -9.82 7.82
N MET A 59 15.11 -10.17 7.25
CA MET A 59 16.05 -11.08 7.90
C MET A 59 16.53 -10.54 9.26
N LYS A 60 16.89 -9.25 9.33
CA LYS A 60 17.27 -8.61 10.60
C LYS A 60 16.13 -8.63 11.62
N GLU A 61 14.90 -8.31 11.19
CA GLU A 61 13.73 -8.35 12.07
C GLU A 61 13.46 -9.77 12.58
N ILE A 62 13.62 -10.79 11.73
CA ILE A 62 13.51 -12.20 12.14
C ILE A 62 14.60 -12.54 13.16
N ASP A 63 15.85 -12.16 12.93
CA ASP A 63 16.97 -12.41 13.85
C ASP A 63 16.78 -11.70 15.20
N GLU A 64 16.29 -10.46 15.17
CA GLU A 64 15.93 -9.67 16.36
C GLU A 64 14.77 -10.31 17.11
N LEU A 65 13.71 -10.73 16.42
CA LEU A 65 12.58 -11.43 17.04
C LEU A 65 12.99 -12.78 17.63
N GLN A 66 13.85 -13.54 16.95
CA GLN A 66 14.41 -14.79 17.49
C GLN A 66 15.29 -14.52 18.72
N SER A 67 16.02 -13.41 18.73
CA SER A 67 16.82 -12.98 19.88
C SER A 67 15.96 -12.48 21.05
N GLN A 68 14.88 -11.76 20.76
CA GLN A 68 13.90 -11.22 21.70
C GLN A 68 12.86 -12.27 22.15
N MET A 69 12.70 -13.40 21.45
CA MET A 69 11.91 -14.54 21.95
C MET A 69 12.49 -15.15 23.23
N LYS A 70 13.69 -14.73 23.67
CA LYS A 70 14.19 -14.96 25.04
C LYS A 70 13.63 -13.98 26.10
N GLU A 71 13.11 -12.81 25.72
CA GLU A 71 12.47 -11.84 26.62
C GLU A 71 11.30 -11.11 25.93
N ASN A 72 10.07 -11.61 26.16
CA ASN A 72 8.77 -10.95 25.95
C ASN A 72 8.49 -10.22 24.60
N LEU A 73 7.66 -10.90 23.79
CA LEU A 73 6.80 -10.42 22.68
C LEU A 73 6.77 -8.89 22.43
N ILE A 74 7.50 -8.44 21.41
CA ILE A 74 7.35 -7.10 20.82
C ILE A 74 6.45 -7.19 19.57
N SER A 75 5.52 -6.23 19.49
CA SER A 75 4.63 -5.98 18.36
C SER A 75 5.41 -5.65 17.09
N CYS A 76 5.31 -6.49 16.05
CA CYS A 76 5.85 -6.20 14.72
C CYS A 76 5.27 -4.88 14.20
N HIS A 77 6.12 -3.86 14.05
CA HIS A 77 5.75 -2.55 13.53
C HIS A 77 6.00 -2.51 12.03
N PHE A 78 5.00 -2.87 11.22
CA PHE A 78 4.97 -2.40 9.84
C PHE A 78 4.89 -0.87 9.85
N GLU A 79 5.72 -0.21 9.04
CA GLU A 79 5.86 1.24 9.04
C GLU A 79 4.51 1.95 8.91
N LYS A 80 4.33 2.93 9.80
CA LYS A 80 3.12 3.72 10.03
C LYS A 80 2.95 4.81 8.97
N ASP A 81 3.15 4.49 7.69
CA ASP A 81 2.94 5.45 6.60
C ASP A 81 1.64 5.13 5.86
N MET A 82 0.64 5.94 6.18
CA MET A 82 -0.67 5.92 5.55
C MET A 82 -0.62 6.17 4.05
N ALA A 83 0.26 7.06 3.59
CA ALA A 83 0.42 7.32 2.16
C ALA A 83 1.01 6.08 1.47
N HIS A 84 2.04 5.47 2.05
CA HIS A 84 2.66 4.25 1.52
C HIS A 84 1.62 3.11 1.38
N TYR A 85 0.88 2.81 2.45
CA TYR A 85 -0.13 1.74 2.43
C TYR A 85 -1.18 1.95 1.33
N LEU A 86 -1.71 3.17 1.20
CA LEU A 86 -2.72 3.47 0.18
C LEU A 86 -2.15 3.38 -1.24
N LYS A 87 -0.87 3.76 -1.46
CA LYS A 87 -0.19 3.61 -2.75
C LYS A 87 0.05 2.14 -3.12
N VAL A 88 0.52 1.32 -2.18
CA VAL A 88 0.69 -0.13 -2.42
C VAL A 88 -0.67 -0.76 -2.75
N MET A 89 -1.74 -0.39 -2.04
CA MET A 89 -3.09 -0.83 -2.36
C MET A 89 -3.53 -0.40 -3.78
N LYS A 90 -3.25 0.84 -4.18
CA LYS A 90 -3.49 1.32 -5.54
C LYS A 90 -2.74 0.47 -6.57
N LEU A 91 -1.43 0.25 -6.37
CA LEU A 91 -0.60 -0.56 -7.26
C LEU A 91 -1.14 -1.98 -7.43
N ARG A 92 -1.56 -2.61 -6.32
CA ARG A 92 -2.23 -3.91 -6.37
C ARG A 92 -3.46 -3.88 -7.26
N MET A 93 -4.33 -2.88 -7.11
CA MET A 93 -5.52 -2.81 -7.96
C MET A 93 -5.22 -2.49 -9.42
N GLN A 94 -4.13 -1.77 -9.71
CA GLN A 94 -3.81 -1.31 -11.07
C GLN A 94 -3.05 -2.34 -11.90
N TYR A 95 -2.23 -3.19 -11.26
CA TYR A 95 -1.28 -4.08 -11.96
C TYR A 95 -1.54 -5.58 -11.70
N THR A 96 -2.56 -5.92 -10.92
CA THR A 96 -3.00 -7.31 -10.69
C THR A 96 -4.46 -7.50 -11.09
N GLU A 97 -5.01 -8.70 -10.90
CA GLU A 97 -6.41 -9.02 -11.19
C GLU A 97 -7.39 -8.56 -10.08
N ILE A 98 -6.92 -7.80 -9.10
CA ILE A 98 -7.73 -7.33 -7.98
C ILE A 98 -8.43 -6.01 -8.36
N ASP A 99 -9.71 -6.07 -8.73
CA ASP A 99 -10.44 -4.86 -9.14
C ASP A 99 -10.91 -3.97 -7.97
N TYR A 100 -10.93 -4.50 -6.74
CA TYR A 100 -11.40 -3.78 -5.56
C TYR A 100 -10.84 -4.33 -4.26
N VAL A 101 -10.83 -3.49 -3.21
CA VAL A 101 -10.53 -3.89 -1.83
C VAL A 101 -11.77 -3.68 -0.97
N LYS A 102 -12.25 -4.73 -0.31
CA LYS A 102 -13.34 -4.62 0.67
C LYS A 102 -12.77 -4.71 2.09
N ILE A 103 -12.93 -3.65 2.87
CA ILE A 103 -12.34 -3.52 4.21
C ILE A 103 -13.27 -2.74 5.14
N LYS A 104 -13.22 -3.03 6.44
CA LYS A 104 -13.88 -2.18 7.45
C LYS A 104 -13.02 -0.97 7.78
N LEU A 105 -13.62 0.19 8.05
CA LEU A 105 -12.85 1.38 8.44
C LEU A 105 -11.98 1.12 9.68
N ARG A 106 -12.50 0.41 10.68
CA ARG A 106 -11.73 -0.03 11.86
C ARG A 106 -10.48 -0.81 11.47
N THR A 107 -10.59 -1.72 10.50
CA THR A 107 -9.47 -2.56 10.07
C THR A 107 -8.43 -1.73 9.32
N LEU A 108 -8.85 -0.81 8.45
CA LEU A 108 -7.94 0.11 7.77
C LEU A 108 -7.16 0.95 8.79
N LEU A 109 -7.87 1.60 9.72
CA LEU A 109 -7.22 2.41 10.76
C LEU A 109 -6.23 1.61 11.61
N LYS A 110 -6.59 0.36 11.96
CA LYS A 110 -5.71 -0.54 12.70
C LYS A 110 -4.45 -0.89 11.91
N GLN A 111 -4.58 -1.19 10.62
CA GLN A 111 -3.43 -1.50 9.74
C GLN A 111 -2.50 -0.29 9.59
N LEU A 112 -3.04 0.91 9.64
CA LEU A 112 -2.31 2.17 9.65
C LEU A 112 -1.72 2.54 11.03
N GLY A 113 -1.90 1.70 12.05
CA GLY A 113 -1.40 1.93 13.41
C GLY A 113 -2.23 2.90 14.26
N TYR A 114 -3.40 3.34 13.77
CA TYR A 114 -4.28 4.23 14.52
C TYR A 114 -5.21 3.46 15.47
N LYS A 115 -5.22 3.88 16.73
CA LYS A 115 -6.09 3.30 17.78
C LYS A 115 -7.47 3.96 17.84
N ARG A 116 -7.61 5.20 17.38
CA ARG A 116 -8.83 6.01 17.47
C ARG A 116 -9.07 6.76 16.16
N ARG A 117 -10.35 6.96 15.83
CA ARG A 117 -10.79 7.88 14.77
C ARG A 117 -10.80 9.31 15.32
N SER A 118 -10.27 10.24 14.55
CA SER A 118 -10.40 11.68 14.76
C SER A 118 -10.81 12.36 13.46
N ASP A 119 -11.45 13.52 13.54
CA ASP A 119 -11.91 14.24 12.35
C ASP A 119 -10.74 14.64 11.44
N LYS A 120 -9.61 15.02 12.05
CA LYS A 120 -8.36 15.32 11.32
C LYS A 120 -7.88 14.10 10.50
N LEU A 121 -7.84 12.92 11.13
CA LEU A 121 -7.40 11.68 10.47
C LEU A 121 -8.33 11.31 9.31
N VAL A 122 -9.64 11.48 9.49
CA VAL A 122 -10.63 11.20 8.45
C VAL A 122 -10.48 12.16 7.28
N ALA A 123 -10.26 13.45 7.55
CA ALA A 123 -9.99 14.45 6.52
C ALA A 123 -8.72 14.14 5.71
N GLU A 124 -7.62 13.78 6.40
CA GLU A 124 -6.37 13.36 5.76
C GLU A 124 -6.59 12.12 4.87
N LEU A 125 -7.33 11.11 5.37
CA LEU A 125 -7.70 9.92 4.58
C LEU A 125 -8.48 10.29 3.32
N ASN A 126 -9.53 11.10 3.45
CA ASN A 126 -10.33 11.54 2.30
C ASN A 126 -9.46 12.24 1.26
N GLU A 127 -8.54 13.11 1.68
CA GLU A 127 -7.63 13.82 0.78
C GLU A 127 -6.74 12.84 0.01
N MET A 128 -6.12 11.85 0.65
CA MET A 128 -5.29 10.88 -0.08
C MET A 128 -6.12 9.95 -0.96
N PHE A 129 -7.32 9.54 -0.54
CA PHE A 129 -8.22 8.77 -1.40
C PHE A 129 -8.48 9.54 -2.70
N GLN A 130 -8.76 10.84 -2.61
CA GLN A 130 -8.95 11.70 -3.78
C GLN A 130 -7.66 11.83 -4.62
N GLN A 131 -6.53 12.16 -3.99
CA GLN A 131 -5.24 12.35 -4.69
C GLN A 131 -4.76 11.08 -5.41
N LEU A 132 -5.03 9.90 -4.84
CA LEU A 132 -4.65 8.62 -5.42
C LEU A 132 -5.65 8.12 -6.47
N GLY A 133 -6.79 8.79 -6.64
CA GLY A 133 -7.85 8.35 -7.54
C GLY A 133 -8.57 7.11 -7.02
N LEU A 134 -8.67 6.95 -5.70
CA LEU A 134 -9.34 5.84 -5.05
C LEU A 134 -10.77 6.24 -4.69
N MET A 135 -11.76 5.54 -5.25
CA MET A 135 -13.18 5.74 -4.97
C MET A 135 -13.65 4.79 -3.87
N VAL A 136 -14.34 5.34 -2.87
CA VAL A 136 -14.90 4.59 -1.75
C VAL A 136 -16.41 4.40 -1.98
N TYR A 137 -16.90 3.19 -1.73
CA TYR A 137 -18.31 2.83 -1.84
C TYR A 137 -18.80 2.27 -0.51
N LYS A 138 -20.00 2.68 -0.10
CA LYS A 138 -20.77 2.05 0.97
C LYS A 138 -22.01 1.36 0.39
N LYS A 139 -22.74 0.63 1.22
CA LYS A 139 -24.02 0.05 0.79
C LYS A 139 -24.95 1.18 0.34
N GLY A 140 -25.34 1.18 -0.94
CA GLY A 140 -26.20 2.22 -1.52
C GLY A 140 -25.50 3.23 -2.44
N GLY A 141 -24.17 3.16 -2.61
CA GLY A 141 -23.49 3.94 -3.65
C GLY A 141 -22.09 4.44 -3.26
N ILE A 142 -21.62 5.42 -4.02
CA ILE A 142 -20.35 6.11 -3.78
C ILE A 142 -20.45 6.87 -2.44
N LEU A 143 -19.40 6.75 -1.64
CA LEU A 143 -19.21 7.48 -0.40
C LEU A 143 -18.36 8.72 -0.68
N GLY A 144 -18.93 9.90 -0.47
CA GLY A 144 -18.20 11.17 -0.64
C GLY A 144 -17.25 11.49 0.52
N ASP A 145 -17.61 11.08 1.73
CA ASP A 145 -16.84 11.36 2.95
C ASP A 145 -16.84 10.14 3.89
N LEU A 146 -15.65 9.70 4.28
CA LEU A 146 -15.44 8.64 5.28
C LEU A 146 -16.02 8.97 6.66
N SER A 147 -16.31 10.24 6.96
CA SER A 147 -16.92 10.66 8.22
C SER A 147 -18.31 10.03 8.41
N GLU A 148 -19.03 9.77 7.31
CA GLU A 148 -20.35 9.14 7.30
C GLU A 148 -20.32 7.62 7.54
N LEU A 149 -19.13 7.00 7.50
CA LEU A 149 -18.97 5.56 7.63
C LEU A 149 -18.75 5.16 9.09
N ALA A 150 -19.53 4.20 9.58
CA ALA A 150 -19.31 3.65 10.92
C ALA A 150 -18.03 2.78 10.93
N LEU A 151 -17.35 2.70 12.08
CA LEU A 151 -16.08 1.96 12.21
C LEU A 151 -16.19 0.48 11.79
N ASP A 152 -17.32 -0.17 12.09
CA ASP A 152 -17.54 -1.59 11.79
C ASP A 152 -18.20 -1.85 10.44
N GLU A 153 -18.50 -0.80 9.69
CA GLU A 153 -19.11 -0.90 8.38
C GLU A 153 -18.06 -1.23 7.32
N PHE A 154 -18.44 -2.08 6.37
CA PHE A 154 -17.61 -2.38 5.22
C PHE A 154 -17.69 -1.28 4.19
N MET A 155 -16.54 -0.87 3.68
CA MET A 155 -16.42 -0.10 2.46
C MET A 155 -15.75 -0.93 1.38
N THR A 156 -16.06 -0.60 0.13
CA THR A 156 -15.39 -1.12 -1.05
C THR A 156 -14.60 0.02 -1.67
N ILE A 157 -13.30 -0.15 -1.82
CA ILE A 157 -12.39 0.79 -2.48
C ILE A 157 -12.13 0.28 -3.88
N ARG A 158 -12.20 1.16 -4.88
CA ARG A 158 -11.90 0.88 -6.29
C ARG A 158 -11.04 1.98 -6.88
N LEU A 159 -10.34 1.69 -7.97
CA LEU A 159 -9.76 2.74 -8.79
C LEU A 159 -10.86 3.56 -9.42
N ARG A 160 -10.63 4.86 -9.57
CA ARG A 160 -11.47 5.72 -10.39
C ARG A 160 -11.35 5.22 -11.83
N SER A 161 -12.46 4.79 -12.41
CA SER A 161 -12.55 4.52 -13.84
C SER A 161 -12.32 5.85 -14.58
N GLU A 162 -11.35 5.86 -15.50
CA GLU A 162 -11.15 6.96 -16.45
C GLU A 162 -12.30 7.04 -17.46
#